data_AF-A0A5E3XF47-F1
#
_entry.id   AF-A0A5E3XF47-F1
#
_cell.length_a   1.000
_cell.length_b   1.000
_cell.length_c   1.000
_cell.angle_alpha   90.00
_cell.angle_beta   90.00
_cell.angle_gamma   90.00
#
_symmetry.space_group_name_H-M   'P 1'
#
loop_
_entity.id
_entity.type
_entity.pdbx_description
1 polymer ?
#
loop_
_entity_poly.entity_id
_entity_poly.type
_entity_poly.pdbx_seq_one_letter_code
_entity_poly.pdbx_strand_id
1 'polypeptide(L)'
;MFPPRAPAFRDPLTSPSAAGPVDADAPVRATDNDAALARLSAVQKGYLTDPFIAQLVPRAHLQPARPPLINIGTYLRGKGLDELVESFIHLAEADDKKAQIVSVGAGSDTRFWRLAVDGAIG
;
A
#
# COMPACT_ATOMS: atom_id res chain seq x y z
N MET A 1 -60.21 -3.77 40.07
CA MET A 1 -59.90 -3.80 38.63
C MET A 1 -59.19 -2.50 38.30
N PHE A 2 -57.86 -2.52 38.15
CA PHE A 2 -57.08 -1.31 37.83
C PHE A 2 -57.05 -1.09 36.29
N PRO A 3 -57.05 0.15 35.81
CA PRO A 3 -56.98 0.41 34.37
C PRO A 3 -55.61 -0.01 33.80
N PRO A 4 -55.54 -0.37 32.50
CA PRO A 4 -54.28 -0.74 31.86
C PRO A 4 -53.32 0.45 31.83
N ARG A 5 -52.05 0.21 32.15
CA ARG A 5 -50.95 1.18 31.98
C ARG A 5 -50.86 1.60 30.52
N ALA A 6 -50.87 2.91 30.26
CA ALA A 6 -50.58 3.45 28.93
C ALA A 6 -49.18 2.99 28.46
N PRO A 7 -48.99 2.72 27.16
CA PRO A 7 -47.68 2.35 26.64
C PRO A 7 -46.68 3.50 26.84
N ALA A 8 -45.47 3.18 27.29
CA ALA A 8 -44.39 4.14 27.44
C ALA A 8 -44.13 4.83 26.09
N PHE A 9 -44.09 6.16 26.10
CA PHE A 9 -43.73 6.98 24.93
C PHE A 9 -42.32 6.59 24.48
N ARG A 10 -42.21 5.95 23.30
CA ARG A 10 -40.92 5.66 22.66
C ARG A 10 -40.39 6.97 22.09
N ASP A 11 -39.21 7.38 22.54
CA ASP A 11 -38.51 8.54 22.02
C ASP A 11 -38.16 8.30 20.53
N PRO A 12 -38.72 9.08 19.58
CA PRO A 12 -38.50 8.88 18.14
C PRO A 12 -37.06 9.23 17.69
N LEU A 13 -36.21 9.72 18.59
CA LEU A 13 -34.82 10.10 18.29
C LEU A 13 -33.78 9.03 18.65
N THR A 14 -34.15 7.97 19.36
CA THR A 14 -33.24 6.83 19.60
C THR A 14 -33.36 5.80 18.49
N SER A 15 -32.79 6.12 17.33
CA SER A 15 -32.36 5.11 16.37
C SER A 15 -31.10 4.45 16.95
N PRO A 16 -31.07 3.13 17.23
CA PRO A 16 -29.80 2.45 17.41
C PRO A 16 -29.15 2.41 16.03
N SER A 17 -28.31 3.40 15.74
CA SER A 17 -27.40 3.31 14.61
C SER A 17 -26.48 2.13 14.89
N ALA A 18 -26.79 0.99 14.29
CA ALA A 18 -25.97 -0.21 14.31
C ALA A 18 -24.75 -0.05 13.38
N ALA A 19 -24.03 1.07 13.49
CA ALA A 19 -22.70 1.18 12.94
C ALA A 19 -21.76 0.48 13.92
N GLY A 20 -21.21 -0.66 13.51
CA GLY A 20 -20.08 -1.27 14.22
C GLY A 20 -18.93 -0.25 14.40
N PRO A 21 -17.96 -0.53 15.28
CA PRO A 21 -16.88 0.42 15.53
C PRO A 21 -16.19 0.80 14.22
N VAL A 22 -16.18 2.10 13.91
CA VAL A 22 -15.48 2.65 12.76
C VAL A 22 -13.98 2.46 12.99
N ASP A 23 -13.33 1.75 12.08
CA ASP A 23 -11.88 1.58 12.10
C ASP A 23 -11.20 2.89 11.67
N ALA A 24 -10.70 3.65 12.64
CA ALA A 24 -10.09 4.95 12.43
C ALA A 24 -8.82 4.89 11.54
N ASP A 25 -8.15 3.72 11.49
CA ASP A 25 -6.91 3.53 10.75
C ASP A 25 -7.15 2.98 9.33
N ALA A 26 -8.39 2.63 8.98
CA ALA A 26 -8.73 2.15 7.65
C ALA A 26 -8.27 3.09 6.51
N PRO A 27 -8.43 4.43 6.60
CA PRO A 27 -7.91 5.35 5.59
C PRO A 27 -6.39 5.30 5.47
N VAL A 28 -5.67 5.16 6.59
CA VAL A 28 -4.20 5.06 6.60
C VAL A 28 -3.76 3.80 5.87
N ARG A 29 -4.37 2.65 6.15
CA ARG A 29 -4.04 1.39 5.46
C ARG A 29 -4.43 1.40 3.99
N ALA A 30 -5.50 2.11 3.63
CA ALA A 30 -5.93 2.24 2.23
C ALA A 30 -4.89 2.96 1.34
N THR A 31 -4.02 3.80 1.93
CA THR A 31 -2.95 4.47 1.17
C THR A 31 -1.95 3.51 0.53
N ASP A 32 -1.71 2.34 1.15
CA ASP A 32 -0.88 1.30 0.56
C ASP A 32 -1.52 0.70 -0.69
N ASN A 33 -2.83 0.44 -0.66
CA ASN A 33 -3.56 -0.07 -1.82
C ASN A 33 -3.44 0.89 -3.02
N ASP A 34 -3.57 2.20 -2.77
CA ASP A 34 -3.40 3.20 -3.82
C ASP A 34 -1.98 3.21 -4.40
N ALA A 35 -0.95 3.08 -3.55
CA ALA A 35 0.44 2.98 -3.97
C ALA A 35 0.71 1.70 -4.78
N ALA A 36 0.20 0.55 -4.32
CA ALA A 36 0.34 -0.74 -4.98
C ALA A 36 -0.33 -0.73 -6.37
N LEU A 37 -1.53 -0.16 -6.47
CA LEU A 37 -2.25 0.01 -7.73
C LEU A 37 -1.54 0.97 -8.69
N ALA A 38 -0.94 2.05 -8.20
CA ALA A 38 -0.15 2.96 -9.02
C ALA A 38 1.09 2.24 -9.59
N ARG A 39 1.79 1.46 -8.75
CA ARG A 39 2.92 0.64 -9.18
C ARG A 39 2.53 -0.42 -10.20
N LEU A 40 1.46 -1.16 -9.96
CA LEU A 40 0.93 -2.14 -10.91
C LEU A 40 0.58 -1.50 -12.26
N SER A 41 -0.11 -0.36 -12.26
CA SER A 41 -0.45 0.36 -13.49
C SER A 41 0.81 0.76 -14.26
N ALA A 42 1.82 1.29 -13.58
CA ALA A 42 3.09 1.68 -14.19
C ALA A 42 3.82 0.46 -14.82
N VAL A 43 3.79 -0.71 -14.17
CA VAL A 43 4.32 -1.97 -14.72
C VAL A 43 3.56 -2.43 -15.94
N GLN A 44 2.22 -2.48 -15.87
CA GLN A 44 1.38 -2.90 -16.99
C GLN A 44 1.53 -1.99 -18.21
N LYS A 45 1.86 -0.71 -17.99
CA LYS A 45 2.13 0.27 -19.06
C LYS A 45 3.60 0.34 -19.47
N GLY A 46 4.47 -0.49 -18.91
CA GLY A 46 5.89 -0.60 -19.29
C GLY A 46 6.77 0.55 -18.81
N TYR A 47 6.34 1.33 -17.81
CA TYR A 47 7.19 2.37 -17.22
C TYR A 47 8.29 1.79 -16.33
N LEU A 48 8.04 0.66 -15.68
CA LEU A 48 9.03 -0.04 -14.86
C LEU A 48 8.84 -1.55 -14.93
N THR A 49 9.89 -2.29 -14.61
CA THR A 49 9.88 -3.75 -14.53
C THR A 49 9.80 -4.17 -13.08
N ASP A 50 8.73 -4.89 -12.73
CA ASP A 50 8.56 -5.50 -11.42
C ASP A 50 7.70 -6.77 -11.56
N PRO A 51 8.30 -7.96 -11.44
CA PRO A 51 7.58 -9.21 -11.60
C PRO A 51 6.75 -9.59 -10.36
N PHE A 52 6.88 -8.88 -9.24
CA PHE A 52 6.31 -9.27 -7.95
C PHE A 52 5.03 -8.51 -7.61
N ILE A 53 4.88 -7.26 -8.05
CA ILE A 53 3.75 -6.39 -7.61
C ILE A 53 2.37 -6.98 -7.91
N ALA A 54 2.23 -7.73 -9.00
CA ALA A 54 0.96 -8.35 -9.38
C ALA A 54 0.47 -9.38 -8.34
N GLN A 55 1.37 -9.98 -7.56
CA GLN A 55 1.02 -10.94 -6.50
C GLN A 55 0.52 -10.27 -5.22
N LEU A 56 0.79 -8.96 -5.06
CA LEU A 56 0.39 -8.19 -3.88
C LEU A 56 -0.90 -7.39 -4.10
N VAL A 57 -1.40 -7.34 -5.34
CA VAL A 57 -2.62 -6.60 -5.69
C VAL A 57 -3.77 -7.56 -6.01
N PRO A 58 -4.90 -7.51 -5.27
CA PRO A 58 -6.07 -8.32 -5.57
C PRO A 58 -6.58 -8.09 -7.00
N ARG A 59 -6.81 -9.19 -7.74
CA ARG A 59 -7.33 -9.16 -9.12
C ARG A 59 -6.51 -8.22 -10.03
N ALA A 60 -5.19 -8.23 -9.91
CA ALA A 60 -4.27 -7.34 -10.62
C ALA A 60 -4.58 -7.17 -12.13
N HIS A 61 -4.93 -8.25 -12.83
CA HIS A 61 -5.27 -8.23 -14.26
C HIS A 61 -6.55 -7.46 -14.61
N LEU A 62 -7.43 -7.18 -13.64
CA LEU A 62 -8.67 -6.43 -13.81
C LEU A 62 -8.55 -4.97 -13.35
N GLN A 63 -7.41 -4.57 -12.79
CA GLN A 63 -7.23 -3.22 -12.26
C GLN A 63 -7.14 -2.21 -13.42
N PRO A 64 -7.81 -1.05 -13.30
CA PRO A 64 -7.77 -0.04 -14.35
C PRO A 64 -6.40 0.66 -14.39
N ALA A 65 -6.00 1.09 -15.58
CA ALA A 65 -4.82 1.92 -15.74
C ALA A 65 -5.00 3.28 -15.05
N ARG A 66 -3.94 3.76 -14.39
CA ARG A 66 -3.85 5.12 -13.85
C ARG A 66 -3.44 6.11 -14.96
N PRO A 67 -3.77 7.41 -14.82
CA PRO A 67 -3.34 8.44 -15.77
C PRO A 67 -1.82 8.47 -15.99
N PRO A 68 -1.33 8.86 -17.19
CA PRO A 68 0.10 8.88 -17.48
C PRO A 68 0.95 9.63 -16.46
N LEU A 69 0.48 10.78 -15.97
CA LEU A 69 1.19 11.57 -14.96
C LEU A 69 1.44 10.79 -13.65
N ILE A 70 0.49 9.93 -13.25
CA ILE A 70 0.65 9.06 -12.07
C ILE A 70 1.71 7.99 -12.33
N ASN A 71 1.71 7.39 -13.52
CA ASN A 71 2.72 6.38 -13.88
C ASN A 71 4.14 7.00 -13.94
N ILE A 72 4.26 8.22 -14.47
CA ILE A 72 5.53 8.99 -14.49
C ILE A 72 6.02 9.25 -13.07
N GLY A 73 5.16 9.76 -12.19
CA GLY A 73 5.52 10.00 -10.79
C GLY A 73 5.90 8.71 -10.06
N THR A 74 5.20 7.61 -10.34
CA THR A 74 5.49 6.29 -9.77
C THR A 74 6.85 5.76 -10.24
N TYR A 75 7.16 5.92 -11.53
CA TYR A 75 8.47 5.58 -12.08
C TYR A 75 9.58 6.38 -11.44
N LEU A 76 9.46 7.71 -11.40
CA LEU A 76 10.49 8.59 -10.84
C LEU A 76 10.73 8.29 -9.35
N ARG A 77 9.66 8.09 -8.57
CA ARG A 77 9.76 7.68 -7.16
C ARG A 77 10.49 6.36 -7.02
N GLY A 78 10.09 5.34 -7.79
CA GLY A 78 10.70 4.01 -7.74
C GLY A 78 12.17 4.04 -8.12
N LYS A 79 12.50 4.64 -9.27
CA LYS A 79 13.87 4.68 -9.80
C LYS A 79 14.81 5.48 -8.90
N GLY A 80 14.35 6.62 -8.37
CA GLY A 80 15.17 7.42 -7.45
C GLY A 80 15.44 6.71 -6.12
N LEU A 81 14.48 5.95 -5.58
CA LEU A 81 14.71 5.12 -4.38
C LEU A 81 15.65 3.95 -4.68
N ASP A 82 15.49 3.29 -5.83
CA ASP A 82 16.38 2.21 -6.26
C ASP A 82 17.83 2.71 -6.34
N GLU A 83 18.08 3.85 -7.00
CA GLU A 83 19.42 4.46 -7.12
C GLU A 83 20.06 4.81 -5.77
N LEU A 84 19.27 5.37 -4.84
CA LEU A 84 19.76 5.72 -3.50
C LEU A 84 20.11 4.48 -2.68
N VAL A 85 19.28 3.42 -2.76
CA VAL A 85 19.49 2.17 -2.04
C VAL A 85 20.70 1.43 -2.59
N GLU A 86 20.82 1.31 -3.92
CA GLU A 86 21.97 0.70 -4.59
C GLU A 86 23.26 1.46 -4.23
N SER A 87 23.24 2.79 -4.27
CA SER A 87 24.39 3.61 -3.87
C SER A 87 24.79 3.39 -2.40
N PHE A 88 23.82 3.26 -1.49
CA PHE A 88 24.11 2.97 -0.09
C PHE A 88 24.75 1.59 0.11
N ILE A 89 24.27 0.57 -0.62
CA ILE A 89 24.85 -0.78 -0.60
C ILE A 89 26.30 -0.72 -1.09
N HIS A 90 26.55 -0.09 -2.24
CA HIS A 90 27.91 0.03 -2.81
C HIS A 90 28.88 0.80 -1.91
N LEU A 91 28.42 1.84 -1.22
CA LEU A 91 29.24 2.56 -0.25
C LEU A 91 29.62 1.69 0.94
N ALA A 92 28.70 0.84 1.43
CA ALA A 92 29.01 -0.10 2.50
C ALA A 92 30.01 -1.17 2.05
N GLU A 93 29.84 -1.70 0.84
CA GLU A 93 30.78 -2.67 0.24
C GLU A 93 32.19 -2.09 0.07
N ALA A 94 32.30 -0.84 -0.42
CA ALA A 94 33.57 -0.16 -0.59
C ALA A 94 34.32 0.05 0.75
N ASP A 95 33.57 0.13 1.85
CA ASP A 95 34.07 0.25 3.22
C ASP A 95 34.30 -1.09 3.93
N ASP A 96 34.13 -2.23 3.23
CA ASP A 96 34.14 -3.59 3.81
C ASP A 96 33.13 -3.77 4.96
N LYS A 97 31.95 -3.15 4.82
CA LYS A 97 30.84 -3.19 5.79
C LYS A 97 29.62 -3.88 5.20
N LYS A 98 28.77 -4.40 6.09
CA LYS A 98 27.44 -4.91 5.74
C LYS A 98 26.41 -3.77 5.77
N ALA A 99 25.59 -3.67 4.73
CA ALA A 99 24.44 -2.78 4.68
C ALA A 99 23.22 -3.40 5.40
N GLN A 100 22.45 -2.57 6.10
CA GLN A 100 21.13 -2.93 6.63
C GLN A 100 20.11 -1.89 6.17
N ILE A 101 19.02 -2.35 5.56
CA ILE A 101 17.96 -1.49 5.04
C ILE A 101 16.70 -1.75 5.84
N VAL A 102 16.17 -0.70 6.48
CA VAL A 102 14.91 -0.76 7.24
C VAL A 102 13.86 0.08 6.53
N SER A 103 12.82 -0.59 6.03
CA SER A 103 11.72 0.04 5.31
C SER A 103 10.54 0.30 6.25
N VAL A 104 10.47 1.50 6.83
CA VAL A 104 9.38 1.87 7.74
C VAL A 104 8.11 2.18 6.94
N GLY A 105 7.01 1.48 7.23
CA GLY A 105 5.79 1.60 6.43
C GLY A 105 5.96 1.04 5.02
N ALA A 106 6.63 -0.11 4.88
CA ALA A 106 6.94 -0.71 3.59
C ALA A 106 5.71 -1.00 2.71
N GLY A 107 4.55 -1.28 3.32
CA GLY A 107 3.36 -1.64 2.58
C GLY A 107 3.62 -2.79 1.61
N SER A 108 3.14 -2.65 0.37
CA SER A 108 3.30 -3.61 -0.72
C SER A 108 4.60 -3.41 -1.53
N ASP A 109 5.66 -2.91 -0.91
CA ASP A 109 6.96 -2.73 -1.57
C ASP A 109 7.62 -4.08 -1.91
N THR A 110 8.10 -4.20 -3.14
CA THR A 110 8.66 -5.42 -3.72
C THR A 110 10.19 -5.41 -3.83
N ARG A 111 10.87 -4.33 -3.40
CA ARG A 111 12.31 -4.16 -3.67
C ARG A 111 13.16 -5.26 -3.08
N PHE A 112 12.75 -5.85 -1.96
CA PHE A 112 13.48 -6.96 -1.36
C PHE A 112 13.68 -8.09 -2.38
N TRP A 113 12.60 -8.52 -3.04
CA TRP A 113 12.70 -9.57 -4.05
C TRP A 113 13.45 -9.11 -5.29
N ARG A 114 13.28 -7.84 -5.70
CA ARG A 114 14.03 -7.28 -6.85
C ARG A 114 15.55 -7.32 -6.59
N LEU A 115 16.00 -6.80 -5.46
CA LEU A 115 17.41 -6.84 -5.06
C LEU A 115 17.93 -8.27 -4.94
N ALA A 116 17.13 -9.20 -4.40
CA ALA A 116 17.51 -10.60 -4.24
C ALA A 116 17.71 -11.33 -5.58
N VAL A 117 16.91 -11.01 -6.61
CA VAL A 117 17.04 -11.65 -7.93
C VAL A 117 18.06 -10.95 -8.84
N ASP A 118 18.25 -9.65 -8.68
CA ASP A 118 19.20 -8.86 -9.48
C ASP A 118 20.66 -9.07 -9.05
N GLY A 119 20.90 -9.88 -8.00
CA GLY A 119 22.25 -10.19 -7.50
C GLY A 119 22.86 -9.06 -6.66
N ALA A 120 22.09 -8.04 -6.30
CA ALA A 120 22.56 -6.88 -5.53
C ALA A 120 22.71 -7.16 -4.02
N ILE A 121 22.18 -8.28 -3.52
CA ILE A 121 22.26 -8.68 -2.10
C ILE A 121 22.61 -10.18 -1.92
N GLY A 122 23.24 -10.79 -2.92
CA GLY A 122 23.63 -12.21 -2.95
C GLY A 122 25.06 -12.47 -2.49
#